data_AF-K9X086-F1
#
_entry.id   AF-K9X086-F1
#
_cell.length_a   1.000
_cell.length_b   1.000
_cell.length_c   1.000
_cell.angle_alpha   90.00
_cell.angle_beta   90.00
_cell.angle_gamma   90.00
#
_symmetry.space_group_name_H-M   'P 1'
#
loop_
_entity.id
_entity.type
_entity.pdbx_description
1 polymer ?
#
loop_
_entity_poly.entity_id
_entity_poly.type
_entity_poly.pdbx_seq_one_letter_code
_entity_poly.pdbx_strand_id
1 'polypeptide(L)'
;MGANLTQIAKYLDNLGWDYRFDDEEDRIITGVEADNLEDFLIVVQLDEEGKFFRVFAPQVLSGVQEHPNKGAILQTMLAISWETKMLQWEYDPADGEIRAIIEFPLEDSILTERQFNRCLSGLIQIVDSIAMPRLKEVMETGIDPGNVELGERLLLTIQEEAPGLLELLEKAMEARKKRGSFPNE
;
A
#
# COMPACT_ATOMS: atom_id res chain seq x y z
N MET A 1 18.90 9.62 -22.89
CA MET A 1 19.49 8.33 -22.50
C MET A 1 18.65 7.83 -21.36
N GLY A 2 18.05 6.64 -21.47
CA GLY A 2 17.18 6.09 -20.43
C GLY A 2 17.95 5.69 -19.18
N ALA A 3 17.22 5.38 -18.12
CA ALA A 3 17.79 4.67 -16.97
C ALA A 3 18.32 3.29 -17.40
N ASN A 4 19.13 2.66 -16.56
CA ASN A 4 19.58 1.29 -16.78
C ASN A 4 19.70 0.54 -15.45
N LEU A 5 19.73 -0.79 -15.50
CA LEU A 5 19.79 -1.61 -14.30
C LEU A 5 21.07 -1.42 -13.49
N THR A 6 22.22 -1.13 -14.13
CA THR A 6 23.47 -0.83 -13.41
C THR A 6 23.34 0.42 -12.53
N GLN A 7 22.57 1.42 -12.99
CA GLN A 7 22.27 2.62 -12.21
C GLN A 7 21.39 2.29 -10.99
N ILE A 8 20.37 1.45 -11.16
CA ILE A 8 19.48 1.00 -10.06
C ILE A 8 20.26 0.17 -9.03
N ALA A 9 21.07 -0.78 -9.51
CA ALA A 9 21.95 -1.61 -8.69
C ALA A 9 22.85 -0.76 -7.79
N LYS A 10 23.45 0.30 -8.33
CA LYS A 10 24.24 1.25 -7.55
C LYS A 10 23.44 1.95 -6.45
N TYR A 11 22.16 2.27 -6.70
CA TYR A 11 21.30 2.86 -5.67
C TYR A 11 20.99 1.88 -4.55
N LEU A 12 20.77 0.60 -4.88
CA LEU A 12 20.60 -0.47 -3.90
C LEU A 12 21.89 -0.75 -3.11
N ASP A 13 23.05 -0.75 -3.77
CA ASP A 13 24.36 -0.88 -3.12
C ASP A 13 24.57 0.23 -2.06
N ASN A 14 24.19 1.47 -2.40
CA ASN A 14 24.28 2.61 -1.48
C ASN A 14 23.36 2.46 -0.26
N LEU A 15 22.23 1.75 -0.41
CA LEU A 15 21.33 1.40 0.69
C LEU A 15 21.81 0.18 1.48
N GLY A 16 22.79 -0.57 0.97
CA GLY A 16 23.27 -1.83 1.55
C GLY A 16 22.28 -2.99 1.36
N TRP A 17 21.50 -2.96 0.28
CA TRP A 17 20.46 -3.95 0.01
C TRP A 17 20.96 -5.05 -0.90
N ASP A 18 20.58 -6.29 -0.60
CA ASP A 18 20.84 -7.44 -1.47
C ASP A 18 19.83 -7.49 -2.62
N TYR A 19 20.29 -7.85 -3.81
CA TYR A 19 19.45 -7.96 -4.99
C TYR A 19 19.98 -8.96 -6.00
N ARG A 20 19.13 -9.34 -6.95
CA ARG A 20 19.44 -10.22 -8.07
C ARG A 20 18.98 -9.59 -9.38
N PHE A 21 19.84 -9.65 -10.40
CA PHE A 21 19.47 -9.31 -11.77
C PHE A 21 18.65 -10.43 -12.41
N ASP A 22 17.67 -10.03 -13.21
CA ASP A 22 16.98 -10.87 -14.15
C ASP A 22 17.08 -10.21 -15.52
N ASP A 23 18.20 -10.49 -16.20
CA ASP A 23 18.58 -9.87 -17.47
C ASP A 23 17.63 -10.26 -18.61
N GLU A 24 16.88 -11.37 -18.48
CA GLU A 24 15.90 -11.80 -19.48
C GLU A 24 14.69 -10.85 -19.52
N GLU A 25 14.30 -10.32 -18.37
CA GLU A 25 13.10 -9.49 -18.18
C GLU A 25 13.43 -8.01 -17.85
N ASP A 26 14.68 -7.59 -18.08
CA ASP A 26 15.20 -6.23 -17.78
C ASP A 26 14.79 -5.69 -16.40
N ARG A 27 15.01 -6.50 -15.36
CA ARG A 27 14.58 -6.18 -13.98
C ARG A 27 15.58 -6.59 -12.90
N ILE A 28 15.43 -5.96 -11.74
CA ILE A 28 16.12 -6.30 -10.50
C ILE A 28 15.09 -6.72 -9.45
N ILE A 29 15.40 -7.76 -8.69
CA ILE A 29 14.54 -8.29 -7.62
C ILE A 29 15.29 -8.16 -6.29
N THR A 30 14.64 -7.62 -5.27
CA THR A 30 15.17 -7.48 -3.91
C THR A 30 14.12 -7.90 -2.88
N GLY A 31 14.57 -8.46 -1.76
CA GLY A 31 13.73 -8.86 -0.64
C GLY A 31 13.67 -7.76 0.42
N VAL A 32 12.54 -7.66 1.10
CA VAL A 32 12.28 -6.66 2.14
C VAL A 32 11.85 -7.37 3.42
N GLU A 33 12.44 -7.00 4.55
CA GLU A 33 11.91 -7.38 5.85
C GLU A 33 10.67 -6.54 6.15
N ALA A 34 9.55 -7.19 6.45
CA ALA A 34 8.25 -6.57 6.66
C ALA A 34 7.54 -7.21 7.86
N ASP A 35 6.66 -6.44 8.51
CA ASP A 35 5.92 -6.93 9.68
C ASP A 35 4.66 -7.72 9.26
N ASN A 36 4.07 -7.36 8.11
CA ASN A 36 2.78 -7.87 7.68
C ASN A 36 2.83 -8.79 6.46
N LEU A 37 4.00 -8.96 5.83
CA LEU A 37 4.17 -9.78 4.64
C LEU A 37 5.41 -10.68 4.78
N GLU A 38 5.21 -12.00 4.78
CA GLU A 38 6.28 -12.99 5.05
C GLU A 38 7.30 -13.10 3.91
N ASP A 39 6.88 -12.94 2.66
CA ASP A 39 7.73 -13.01 1.46
C ASP A 39 7.67 -11.69 0.67
N PHE A 40 8.03 -10.58 1.31
CA PHE A 40 7.94 -9.27 0.67
C PHE A 40 9.03 -9.06 -0.37
N LEU A 41 8.71 -9.34 -1.63
CA LEU A 41 9.56 -9.06 -2.77
C LEU A 41 9.23 -7.71 -3.40
N ILE A 42 10.27 -7.00 -3.82
CA ILE A 42 10.17 -5.82 -4.66
C ILE A 42 10.88 -6.08 -5.98
N VAL A 43 10.20 -5.75 -7.08
CA VAL A 43 10.72 -5.81 -8.43
C VAL A 43 10.88 -4.39 -8.93
N VAL A 44 12.07 -4.08 -9.44
CA VAL A 44 12.36 -2.83 -10.15
C VAL A 44 12.56 -3.19 -11.63
N GLN A 45 11.74 -2.63 -12.49
CA GLN A 45 11.76 -2.93 -13.93
C GLN A 45 11.86 -1.64 -14.74
N LEU A 46 12.59 -1.73 -15.84
CA LEU A 46 12.71 -0.66 -16.82
C LEU A 46 12.06 -1.11 -18.12
N ASP A 47 11.07 -0.35 -18.56
CA ASP A 47 10.42 -0.55 -19.85
C ASP A 47 10.82 0.59 -20.82
N GLU A 48 10.48 0.42 -22.09
CA GLU A 48 10.71 1.43 -23.15
C GLU A 48 12.17 1.90 -23.27
N GLU A 49 13.12 0.96 -23.24
CA GLU A 49 14.57 1.23 -23.29
C GLU A 49 15.03 2.14 -22.13
N GLY A 50 14.47 1.91 -20.93
CA GLY A 50 14.77 2.68 -19.73
C GLY A 50 14.08 4.04 -19.66
N LYS A 51 13.07 4.29 -20.50
CA LYS A 51 12.27 5.53 -20.47
C LYS A 51 11.02 5.41 -19.62
N PHE A 52 10.67 4.22 -19.15
CA PHE A 52 9.55 4.01 -18.26
C PHE A 52 10.02 3.24 -17.03
N PHE A 53 9.89 3.84 -15.85
CA PHE A 53 10.35 3.27 -14.59
C PHE A 53 9.19 2.63 -13.85
N ARG A 54 9.41 1.43 -13.32
CA ARG A 54 8.43 0.69 -12.53
C ARG A 54 9.08 0.09 -11.29
N VAL A 55 8.44 0.25 -10.16
CA VAL A 55 8.78 -0.48 -8.93
C VAL A 55 7.50 -1.03 -8.33
N PHE A 56 7.47 -2.35 -8.10
CA PHE A 56 6.25 -3.02 -7.68
C PHE A 56 6.50 -4.19 -6.75
N ALA A 57 5.46 -4.48 -5.97
CA ALA A 57 5.34 -5.63 -5.10
C ALA A 57 4.40 -6.63 -5.76
N PRO A 58 4.90 -7.74 -6.31
CA PRO A 58 4.06 -8.84 -6.74
C PRO A 58 3.45 -9.55 -5.53
N GLN A 59 2.35 -10.27 -5.75
CA GLN A 59 1.74 -11.21 -4.81
C GLN A 59 1.49 -10.65 -3.40
N VAL A 60 1.13 -9.37 -3.30
CA VAL A 60 0.78 -8.74 -2.00
C VAL A 60 -0.39 -9.47 -1.34
N LEU A 61 -1.37 -9.88 -2.15
CA LEU A 61 -2.39 -10.86 -1.76
C LEU A 61 -2.61 -11.85 -2.90
N SER A 62 -2.94 -13.08 -2.55
CA SER A 62 -3.26 -14.15 -3.48
C SER A 62 -4.63 -14.76 -3.18
N GLY A 63 -5.25 -15.39 -4.17
CA GLY A 63 -6.52 -16.08 -3.98
C GLY A 63 -7.73 -15.16 -3.77
N VAL A 64 -7.62 -13.86 -4.10
CA VAL A 64 -8.72 -12.90 -3.95
C VAL A 64 -9.91 -13.25 -4.86
N GLN A 65 -9.66 -13.94 -5.99
CA GLN A 65 -10.70 -14.32 -6.95
C GLN A 65 -11.85 -15.11 -6.32
N GLU A 66 -11.53 -16.06 -5.44
CA GLU A 66 -12.48 -16.96 -4.78
C GLU A 66 -12.78 -16.55 -3.33
N HIS A 67 -12.26 -15.39 -2.89
CA HIS A 67 -12.42 -14.95 -1.52
C HIS A 67 -13.87 -14.45 -1.27
N PRO A 68 -14.54 -14.86 -0.17
CA PRO A 68 -15.93 -14.45 0.12
C PRO A 68 -16.09 -12.93 0.21
N ASN A 69 -15.05 -12.24 0.69
CA ASN A 69 -15.02 -10.79 0.83
C ASN A 69 -14.37 -10.06 -0.36
N LYS A 70 -14.25 -10.69 -1.55
CA LYS A 70 -13.61 -10.09 -2.74
C LYS A 70 -14.06 -8.66 -3.03
N GLY A 71 -15.37 -8.41 -3.00
CA GLY A 71 -15.91 -7.06 -3.25
C GLY A 71 -15.41 -6.02 -2.25
N ALA A 72 -15.37 -6.37 -0.96
CA ALA A 72 -14.86 -5.49 0.09
C ALA A 72 -13.35 -5.25 -0.07
N ILE A 73 -12.57 -6.31 -0.35
CA ILE A 73 -11.12 -6.20 -0.58
C ILE A 73 -10.82 -5.22 -1.72
N LEU A 74 -11.44 -5.43 -2.89
CA LEU A 74 -11.21 -4.57 -4.06
C LEU A 74 -11.67 -3.13 -3.82
N GLN A 75 -12.80 -2.93 -3.14
CA GLN A 75 -13.26 -1.60 -2.77
C GLN A 75 -12.29 -0.90 -1.80
N THR A 76 -11.79 -1.62 -0.80
CA THR A 76 -10.79 -1.10 0.15
C THR A 76 -9.49 -0.74 -0.54
N MET A 77 -9.01 -1.53 -1.49
CA MET A 77 -7.83 -1.18 -2.28
C MET A 77 -8.03 0.14 -3.05
N LEU A 78 -9.20 0.36 -3.65
CA LEU A 78 -9.53 1.63 -4.31
C LEU A 78 -9.57 2.79 -3.32
N ALA A 79 -10.08 2.58 -2.10
CA ALA A 79 -10.05 3.59 -1.04
C ALA A 79 -8.61 3.93 -0.64
N ILE A 80 -7.76 2.91 -0.41
CA ILE A 80 -6.34 3.10 -0.10
C ILE A 80 -5.63 3.86 -1.24
N SER A 81 -5.91 3.54 -2.50
CA SER A 81 -5.37 4.28 -3.65
C SER A 81 -5.76 5.76 -3.66
N TRP A 82 -6.97 6.11 -3.21
CA TRP A 82 -7.40 7.50 -3.09
C TRP A 82 -6.72 8.23 -1.92
N GLU A 83 -6.50 7.52 -0.82
CA GLU A 83 -5.89 8.07 0.40
C GLU A 83 -4.37 8.24 0.30
N THR A 84 -3.73 7.41 -0.53
CA THR A 84 -2.27 7.37 -0.70
C THR A 84 -1.83 8.07 -1.98
N LYS A 85 -0.55 8.44 -2.06
CA LYS A 85 0.03 9.09 -3.24
C LYS A 85 0.88 8.11 -4.02
N MET A 86 0.91 8.24 -5.34
CA MET A 86 1.77 7.51 -6.29
C MET A 86 1.43 6.02 -6.45
N LEU A 87 0.93 5.35 -5.41
CA LEU A 87 0.66 3.93 -5.45
C LEU A 87 -0.61 3.59 -6.24
N GLN A 88 -0.47 2.64 -7.15
CA GLN A 88 -1.57 1.98 -7.83
C GLN A 88 -1.67 0.55 -7.32
N TRP A 89 -2.91 0.08 -7.23
CA TRP A 89 -3.22 -1.30 -6.93
C TRP A 89 -3.76 -1.99 -8.17
N GLU A 90 -3.25 -3.18 -8.46
CA GLU A 90 -3.68 -4.00 -9.60
C GLU A 90 -4.27 -5.32 -9.10
N TYR A 91 -5.30 -5.79 -9.80
CA TYR A 91 -5.91 -7.10 -9.59
C TYR A 91 -5.81 -7.88 -10.90
N ASP A 92 -5.14 -9.03 -10.86
CA ASP A 92 -5.11 -9.96 -11.98
C ASP A 92 -6.37 -10.85 -11.94
N PRO A 93 -7.28 -10.75 -12.93
CA PRO A 93 -8.48 -11.58 -12.95
C PRO A 93 -8.19 -13.06 -13.31
N ALA A 94 -7.00 -13.39 -13.80
CA ALA A 94 -6.65 -14.75 -14.21
C ALA A 94 -6.40 -15.67 -13.01
N ASP A 95 -5.73 -15.18 -11.97
CA ASP A 95 -5.35 -15.96 -10.77
C ASP A 95 -5.75 -15.29 -9.45
N GLY A 96 -6.27 -14.06 -9.50
CA GLY A 96 -6.68 -13.31 -8.33
C GLY A 96 -5.54 -12.71 -7.53
N GLU A 97 -4.36 -12.54 -8.12
CA GLU A 97 -3.22 -11.85 -7.52
C GLU A 97 -3.51 -10.35 -7.37
N ILE A 98 -3.07 -9.78 -6.25
CA ILE A 98 -3.01 -8.34 -6.02
C ILE A 98 -1.57 -7.87 -6.05
N ARG A 99 -1.32 -6.82 -6.82
CA ARG A 99 -0.02 -6.15 -6.92
C ARG A 99 -0.13 -4.70 -6.51
N ALA A 100 0.97 -4.16 -6.00
CA ALA A 100 1.11 -2.74 -5.69
C ALA A 100 2.25 -2.16 -6.50
N ILE A 101 2.02 -1.08 -7.24
CA ILE A 101 2.99 -0.53 -8.20
C ILE A 101 3.09 0.98 -8.12
N ILE A 102 4.31 1.48 -8.28
CA ILE A 102 4.60 2.88 -8.60
C ILE A 102 5.33 2.88 -9.94
N GLU A 103 4.78 3.60 -10.90
CA GLU A 103 5.36 3.73 -12.23
C GLU A 103 5.21 5.13 -12.80
N PHE A 104 6.15 5.54 -13.64
CA PHE A 104 6.09 6.80 -14.35
C PHE A 104 7.05 6.84 -15.54
N PRO A 105 6.70 7.60 -16.59
CA PRO A 105 7.62 7.87 -17.68
C PRO A 105 8.73 8.82 -17.22
N LEU A 106 9.96 8.53 -17.64
CA LEU A 106 11.13 9.38 -17.45
C LEU A 106 11.27 10.37 -18.60
N GLU A 107 10.93 9.98 -19.83
CA GLU A 107 11.06 10.81 -21.05
C GLU A 107 12.45 11.47 -21.18
N ASP A 108 12.51 12.80 -20.99
CA ASP A 108 13.72 13.61 -21.03
C ASP A 108 14.42 13.72 -19.66
N SER A 109 13.85 13.15 -18.61
CA SER A 109 14.37 13.15 -17.25
C SER A 109 15.26 11.95 -16.98
N ILE A 110 16.22 12.13 -16.07
CA ILE A 110 16.98 11.01 -15.50
C ILE A 110 16.27 10.47 -14.27
N LEU A 111 16.35 9.16 -14.04
CA LEU A 111 15.99 8.58 -12.75
C LEU A 111 17.06 8.95 -11.74
N THR A 112 16.73 9.81 -10.78
CA THR A 112 17.64 10.16 -9.68
C THR A 112 17.54 9.15 -8.54
N GLU A 113 18.62 8.98 -7.78
CA GLU A 113 18.64 8.16 -6.56
C GLU A 113 17.56 8.59 -5.56
N ARG A 114 17.33 9.90 -5.45
CA ARG A 114 16.29 10.45 -4.57
C ARG A 114 14.88 10.05 -5.02
N GLN A 115 14.61 10.02 -6.32
CA GLN A 115 13.33 9.53 -6.84
C GLN A 115 13.19 8.03 -6.59
N PHE A 116 14.23 7.25 -6.89
CA PHE A 116 14.25 5.80 -6.65
C PHE A 116 13.98 5.48 -5.17
N ASN A 117 14.76 6.05 -4.24
CA ASN A 117 14.61 5.81 -2.80
C ASN A 117 13.22 6.21 -2.31
N ARG A 118 12.67 7.34 -2.81
CA ARG A 118 11.32 7.77 -2.46
C ARG A 118 10.26 6.76 -2.91
N CYS A 119 10.40 6.18 -4.11
CA CYS A 119 9.44 5.20 -4.62
C CYS A 119 9.59 3.87 -3.87
N LEU A 120 10.82 3.38 -3.68
CA LEU A 120 11.11 2.14 -2.96
C LEU A 120 10.58 2.19 -1.52
N SER A 121 11.02 3.15 -0.71
CA SER A 121 10.57 3.26 0.68
C SER A 121 9.07 3.57 0.78
N GLY A 122 8.54 4.37 -0.15
CA GLY A 122 7.11 4.69 -0.20
C GLY A 122 6.24 3.47 -0.48
N LEU A 123 6.64 2.64 -1.45
CA LEU A 123 5.95 1.39 -1.77
C LEU A 123 5.94 0.45 -0.55
N ILE A 124 7.09 0.24 0.08
CA ILE A 124 7.23 -0.62 1.26
C ILE A 124 6.34 -0.13 2.40
N GLN A 125 6.43 1.16 2.75
CA GLN A 125 5.64 1.73 3.83
C GLN A 125 4.15 1.64 3.57
N ILE A 126 3.69 1.96 2.36
CA ILE A 126 2.26 1.95 2.05
C ILE A 126 1.74 0.51 2.04
N VAL A 127 2.46 -0.44 1.45
CA VAL A 127 2.04 -1.85 1.41
C VAL A 127 2.03 -2.42 2.81
N ASP A 128 3.18 -2.43 3.49
CA ASP A 128 3.35 -3.18 4.74
C ASP A 128 2.67 -2.50 5.94
N SER A 129 2.83 -1.18 6.09
CA SER A 129 2.38 -0.50 7.31
C SER A 129 0.96 0.05 7.22
N ILE A 130 0.46 0.36 6.02
CA ILE A 130 -0.85 0.99 5.83
C ILE A 130 -1.86 -0.02 5.28
N ALA A 131 -1.55 -0.64 4.15
CA ALA A 131 -2.52 -1.43 3.41
C ALA A 131 -2.72 -2.82 4.01
N MET A 132 -1.64 -3.55 4.30
CA MET A 132 -1.75 -4.94 4.74
C MET A 132 -2.54 -5.13 6.05
N PRO A 133 -2.36 -4.32 7.11
CA PRO A 133 -3.17 -4.44 8.32
C PRO A 133 -4.67 -4.27 8.03
N ARG A 134 -5.02 -3.23 7.26
CA ARG A 134 -6.40 -2.93 6.86
C ARG A 134 -7.00 -4.01 5.96
N LEU A 135 -6.23 -4.51 5.00
CA LEU A 135 -6.67 -5.57 4.08
C LEU A 135 -6.85 -6.91 4.80
N LYS A 136 -5.98 -7.26 5.75
CA LYS A 136 -6.15 -8.46 6.60
C LYS A 136 -7.46 -8.39 7.38
N GLU A 137 -7.77 -7.25 7.99
CA GLU A 137 -9.04 -7.07 8.71
C GLU A 137 -10.26 -7.19 7.79
N VAL A 138 -10.19 -6.63 6.58
CA VAL A 138 -11.26 -6.79 5.56
C VAL A 138 -11.40 -8.23 5.10
N MET A 139 -10.28 -8.95 4.94
CA MET A 139 -10.32 -10.37 4.60
C MET A 139 -11.02 -11.17 5.69
N GLU A 140 -10.75 -10.88 6.97
CA GLU A 140 -11.36 -11.57 8.10
C GLU A 140 -12.84 -11.21 8.31
N THR A 141 -13.19 -9.92 8.22
CA THR A 141 -14.49 -9.40 8.67
C THR A 141 -15.44 -9.02 7.54
N GLY A 142 -14.91 -8.78 6.34
CA GLY A 142 -15.65 -8.18 5.21
C GLY A 142 -15.95 -6.69 5.39
N ILE A 143 -15.42 -6.05 6.43
CA ILE A 143 -15.68 -4.65 6.77
C ILE A 143 -14.37 -3.87 6.70
N ASP A 144 -14.43 -2.74 5.99
CA ASP A 144 -13.31 -1.80 5.92
C ASP A 144 -13.28 -0.92 7.19
N PRO A 145 -12.24 -0.99 8.03
CA PRO A 145 -12.13 -0.15 9.23
C PRO A 145 -11.87 1.34 8.89
N GLY A 146 -11.56 1.64 7.62
CA GLY A 146 -11.23 2.99 7.16
C GLY A 146 -9.82 3.42 7.54
N ASN A 147 -9.54 4.70 7.33
CA ASN A 147 -8.26 5.29 7.71
C ASN A 147 -8.26 5.69 9.20
N VAL A 148 -7.76 4.79 10.04
CA VAL A 148 -7.73 4.99 11.51
C VAL A 148 -6.91 6.23 11.88
N GLU A 149 -5.77 6.46 11.22
CA GLU A 149 -4.91 7.61 11.50
C GLU A 149 -5.59 8.95 11.17
N LEU A 150 -6.37 9.02 10.09
CA LEU A 150 -7.21 10.18 9.80
C LEU A 150 -8.25 10.41 10.92
N GLY A 151 -8.85 9.33 11.42
CA GLY A 151 -9.76 9.38 12.55
C GLY A 151 -9.10 9.98 13.80
N GLU A 152 -7.90 9.52 14.16
CA GLU A 152 -7.14 10.04 15.30
C GLU A 152 -6.76 11.52 15.13
N ARG A 153 -6.27 11.89 13.95
CA ARG A 153 -5.96 13.29 13.64
C ARG A 153 -7.18 14.19 13.77
N LEU A 154 -8.34 13.73 13.31
CA LEU A 154 -9.60 14.45 13.46
C LEU A 154 -10.00 14.60 14.93
N LEU A 155 -9.83 13.54 15.74
CA LEU A 155 -10.08 13.62 17.19
C LEU A 155 -9.19 14.66 17.85
N LEU A 156 -7.89 14.70 17.50
CA LEU A 156 -6.97 15.72 18.01
C LEU A 156 -7.41 17.13 17.62
N THR A 157 -7.77 17.36 16.36
CA THR A 157 -8.29 18.66 15.90
C THR A 157 -9.55 19.07 16.67
N ILE A 158 -10.49 18.15 16.89
CA ILE A 158 -11.70 18.44 17.67
C ILE A 158 -11.34 18.81 19.11
N GLN A 159 -10.38 18.12 19.72
CA GLN A 159 -9.95 18.43 21.09
C GLN A 159 -9.31 19.82 21.19
N GLU A 160 -8.56 20.25 20.18
CA GLU A 160 -7.93 21.58 20.12
C GLU A 160 -8.95 22.69 19.85
N GLU A 161 -9.84 22.51 18.88
CA GLU A 161 -10.79 23.54 18.44
C GLU A 161 -12.06 23.63 19.30
N ALA A 162 -12.47 22.51 19.90
CA ALA A 162 -13.68 22.41 20.72
C ALA A 162 -13.47 21.50 21.96
N PRO A 163 -12.69 21.97 22.96
CA PRO A 163 -12.43 21.21 24.18
C PRO A 163 -13.72 20.74 24.88
N GLY A 164 -13.78 19.45 25.22
CA GLY A 164 -14.94 18.82 25.88
C GLY A 164 -16.01 18.27 24.93
N LEU A 165 -15.94 18.57 23.62
CA LEU A 165 -16.86 17.98 22.64
C LEU A 165 -16.65 16.47 22.49
N LEU A 166 -15.41 15.98 22.59
CA LEU A 166 -15.11 14.55 22.54
C LEU A 166 -15.82 13.76 23.65
N GLU A 167 -15.80 14.25 24.89
CA GLU A 167 -16.51 13.59 26.00
C GLU A 167 -18.04 13.53 25.79
N LEU A 168 -18.61 14.58 25.20
CA LEU A 168 -20.03 14.62 24.87
C LEU A 168 -20.37 13.61 23.78
N LEU A 169 -19.53 13.51 22.74
CA LEU A 169 -19.68 12.54 21.66
C LEU A 169 -19.57 11.11 22.20
N GLU A 170 -18.58 10.83 23.06
CA GLU A 170 -18.40 9.52 23.69
C GLU A 170 -19.64 9.09 24.49
N LYS A 171 -20.14 9.95 25.39
CA LYS A 171 -21.37 9.69 26.16
C LYS A 171 -22.59 9.47 25.25
N ALA A 172 -22.70 10.24 24.17
CA ALA A 172 -23.80 10.10 23.21
C ALA A 172 -23.72 8.77 22.43
N MET A 173 -22.51 8.36 22.03
CA MET A 173 -22.25 7.08 21.37
C MET A 173 -22.54 5.90 22.30
N GLU A 174 -22.11 5.94 23.56
CA GLU A 174 -22.44 4.92 24.56
C GLU A 174 -23.95 4.79 24.76
N ALA A 175 -24.66 5.92 24.92
CA ALA A 175 -26.10 5.93 25.07
C ALA A 175 -26.82 5.38 23.82
N ARG A 176 -26.26 5.57 22.63
CA ARG A 176 -26.76 4.96 21.39
C ARG A 176 -26.51 3.46 21.35
N LYS A 177 -25.31 2.99 21.73
CA LYS A 177 -24.98 1.55 21.77
C LYS A 177 -25.88 0.80 22.75
N LYS A 178 -26.14 1.38 23.93
CA LYS A 178 -27.11 0.84 24.91
C LYS A 178 -28.53 0.75 24.36
N ARG A 179 -28.97 1.72 23.54
CA ARG A 179 -30.28 1.70 22.87
C ARG A 179 -30.37 0.75 21.68
N GLY A 180 -29.26 0.51 20.97
CA GLY A 180 -29.20 -0.42 19.83
C GLY A 180 -28.99 -1.88 20.22
N SER A 181 -28.68 -2.16 21.50
CA SER A 181 -28.42 -3.50 22.02
C SER A 181 -29.63 -4.14 22.74
N PHE A 182 -30.82 -3.54 22.65
CA PHE A 182 -32.03 -4.24 23.12
C PHE A 182 -32.30 -5.42 22.17
N PRO A 183 -32.38 -6.67 22.68
CA PRO A 183 -32.76 -7.80 21.84
C PRO A 183 -34.19 -7.57 21.34
N ASN A 184 -34.44 -7.89 20.08
CA ASN A 184 -35.79 -8.24 19.65
C ASN A 184 -36.26 -9.39 20.56
N GLU A 185 -37.23 -9.12 21.42
CA GLU A 185 -38.16 -10.16 21.91
C GLU A 185 -39.12 -10.58 20.79
#